data_AF-Q95R41-F1
#
_entry.id   AF-Q95R41-F1
#
_cell.length_a   1.000
_cell.length_b   1.000
_cell.length_c   1.000
_cell.angle_alpha   90.00
_cell.angle_beta   90.00
_cell.angle_gamma   90.00
#
_symmetry.space_group_name_H-M   'P 1'
#
loop_
_entity.id
_entity.type
_entity.pdbx_description
1 polymer ?
#
loop_
_entity_poly.entity_id
_entity_poly.type
_entity_poly.pdbx_seq_one_letter_code
_entity_poly.pdbx_strand_id
1 'polypeptide(L)'
;MNVFSRAELNRSEIQILIDYLLNKQQDMPASHSEWSDDICQKLKRQLEEKEKLLAEEQEASIGIQAKLRELRQEVNTERAQMHARNQAYIDKLQGKEQELAALNQELSSLNDKLTLERQQLTTLRREKQANSQDLVQLQHLQQDLAHKEKCLAEMTAFVNAETQQKNEVIQQQAQQLQALELQREELEARQNNSIFELEQRKQLEAENADLKQELSAVQQTQSELQRVHAAELQELRQNLSVLEARNVALSQQLTQAANSAVQATAAQSEQAQVQTEALAQKQQELSALRSQVGSLTDAHAQQQKQANALQSQLQEAQQRAEQLQAKEQHLQQELQEQREKNNQQHKELQLQQQKAVAANGGGSASSAKSEQQRIRDLYQRLYPDAVKAQSGNALQASFDQWLEQVLATHVKQQQDKLRQKLDAEKSEKQSSSSHKSTQSSNSSSSNHNSTHNNISSNNSSSNSQSSSAAEQQELHKQNLQLRECNDKLTQLVTKTTNTLMDLEERAREQDEHWRGIVEQKEQLILTLQQHASNGE
;
A
#
# COMPACT_ATOMS: atom_id res chain seq x y z
N MET A 1 -30.04 98.48 187.66
CA MET A 1 -30.42 98.08 189.03
C MET A 1 -31.84 97.53 188.99
N ASN A 2 -32.21 96.63 189.91
CA ASN A 2 -33.62 96.29 190.11
C ASN A 2 -34.28 97.33 191.02
N VAL A 3 -35.47 97.81 190.65
CA VAL A 3 -36.40 98.49 191.55
C VAL A 3 -37.81 98.05 191.17
N PHE A 4 -38.52 97.43 192.10
CA PHE A 4 -39.96 97.14 191.99
C PHE A 4 -40.60 97.44 193.35
N SER A 5 -41.73 98.15 193.31
CA SER A 5 -42.55 98.46 194.48
C SER A 5 -44.00 98.09 194.16
N ARG A 6 -44.77 97.69 195.17
CA ARG A 6 -46.10 97.08 195.03
C ARG A 6 -47.15 97.93 195.73
N ALA A 7 -48.36 97.99 195.18
CA ALA A 7 -49.54 98.61 195.78
C ALA A 7 -50.76 97.70 195.56
N GLU A 8 -51.75 97.79 196.43
CA GLU A 8 -52.90 96.86 196.50
C GLU A 8 -54.23 97.62 196.35
N LEU A 9 -55.24 96.93 195.80
CA LEU A 9 -56.52 97.51 195.34
C LEU A 9 -57.69 97.16 196.29
N ASN A 10 -58.82 97.87 196.16
CA ASN A 10 -59.87 97.91 197.18
C ASN A 10 -61.12 97.09 196.82
N ARG A 11 -61.90 96.73 197.85
CA ARG A 11 -63.06 95.84 197.80
C ARG A 11 -64.16 96.26 196.81
N SER A 12 -64.29 97.53 196.48
CA SER A 12 -65.22 98.03 195.46
C SER A 12 -64.94 97.48 194.07
N GLU A 13 -63.67 97.32 193.72
CA GLU A 13 -63.23 96.89 192.39
C GLU A 13 -63.47 95.39 192.17
N ILE A 14 -63.44 94.62 193.27
CA ILE A 14 -63.81 93.20 193.29
C ILE A 14 -65.31 93.01 192.97
N GLN A 15 -66.19 93.86 193.52
CA GLN A 15 -67.64 93.74 193.27
C GLN A 15 -68.00 94.01 191.81
N ILE A 16 -67.42 95.05 191.21
CA ILE A 16 -67.63 95.39 189.79
C ILE A 16 -67.27 94.21 188.87
N LEU A 17 -66.23 93.44 189.23
CA LEU A 17 -65.79 92.28 188.47
C LEU A 17 -66.76 91.10 188.56
N ILE A 18 -67.42 90.90 189.71
CA ILE A 18 -68.42 89.84 189.91
C ILE A 18 -69.67 90.11 189.05
N ASP A 19 -70.18 91.34 189.09
CA ASP A 19 -71.40 91.73 188.38
C ASP A 19 -71.20 91.60 186.85
N TYR A 20 -70.01 91.97 186.35
CA TYR A 20 -69.63 91.80 184.94
C TYR A 20 -69.58 90.33 184.49
N LEU A 21 -69.07 89.43 185.33
CA LEU A 21 -68.97 87.99 185.02
C LEU A 21 -70.34 87.29 185.03
N LEU A 22 -71.21 87.65 185.96
CA LEU A 22 -72.59 87.12 186.04
C LEU A 22 -73.40 87.47 184.79
N ASN A 23 -73.34 88.72 184.34
CA ASN A 23 -74.06 89.18 183.16
C ASN A 23 -73.62 88.37 181.92
N LYS A 24 -72.32 88.13 181.78
CA LYS A 24 -71.73 87.38 180.65
C LYS A 24 -72.07 85.88 180.61
N GLN A 25 -72.65 85.32 181.67
CA GLN A 25 -73.13 83.92 181.66
C GLN A 25 -74.58 83.76 181.18
N GLN A 26 -75.38 84.83 181.11
CA GLN A 26 -76.79 84.73 180.67
C GLN A 26 -76.94 84.79 179.13
N ASP A 27 -76.00 85.39 178.42
CA ASP A 27 -76.01 85.57 176.95
C ASP A 27 -75.67 84.30 176.13
N MET A 28 -75.91 83.09 176.65
CA MET A 28 -75.48 81.82 176.04
C MET A 28 -76.64 80.83 175.82
N PRO A 29 -77.34 80.86 174.67
CA PRO A 29 -78.43 79.93 174.36
C PRO A 29 -77.92 78.51 174.04
N ALA A 30 -78.67 77.48 174.44
CA ALA A 30 -78.21 76.09 174.42
C ALA A 30 -79.05 75.16 173.52
N SER A 31 -78.58 74.89 172.30
CA SER A 31 -78.93 73.71 171.49
C SER A 31 -77.90 73.54 170.37
N HIS A 32 -77.40 72.31 170.13
CA HIS A 32 -76.32 72.10 169.14
C HIS A 32 -76.38 70.74 168.40
N SER A 33 -77.41 69.91 168.62
CA SER A 33 -77.37 68.48 168.25
C SER A 33 -77.51 68.17 166.76
N GLU A 34 -78.17 69.02 165.98
CA GLU A 34 -78.52 68.72 164.57
C GLU A 34 -77.34 68.84 163.60
N TRP A 35 -76.21 69.39 164.05
CA TRP A 35 -75.00 69.58 163.22
C TRP A 35 -74.08 68.34 163.14
N SER A 36 -74.38 67.26 163.89
CA SER A 36 -73.52 66.08 164.02
C SER A 36 -73.35 65.30 162.70
N ASP A 37 -74.45 64.81 162.13
CA ASP A 37 -74.38 63.64 161.25
C ASP A 37 -73.98 63.96 159.81
N ASP A 38 -74.41 65.10 159.28
CA ASP A 38 -73.99 65.59 157.95
C ASP A 38 -72.48 65.90 157.91
N ILE A 39 -71.92 66.45 159.00
CA ILE A 39 -70.47 66.61 159.17
C ILE A 39 -69.78 65.24 159.20
N CYS A 40 -70.32 64.26 159.95
CA CYS A 40 -69.76 62.92 160.03
C CYS A 40 -69.75 62.18 158.68
N GLN A 41 -70.80 62.31 157.85
CA GLN A 41 -70.83 61.71 156.51
C GLN A 41 -69.83 62.37 155.56
N LYS A 42 -69.70 63.70 155.59
CA LYS A 42 -68.70 64.43 154.79
C LYS A 42 -67.27 64.06 155.17
N LEU A 43 -66.98 63.89 156.46
CA LEU A 43 -65.66 63.43 156.93
C LEU A 43 -65.34 62.00 156.48
N LYS A 44 -66.31 61.06 156.51
CA LYS A 44 -66.12 59.71 155.97
C LYS A 44 -65.80 59.72 154.48
N ARG A 45 -66.59 60.45 153.68
CA ARG A 45 -66.35 60.56 152.24
C ARG A 45 -65.00 61.22 151.93
N GLN A 46 -64.60 62.24 152.69
CA GLN A 46 -63.27 62.85 152.54
C GLN A 46 -62.14 61.88 152.93
N LEU A 47 -62.36 61.00 153.90
CA LEU A 47 -61.41 59.94 154.24
C LEU A 47 -61.30 58.91 153.11
N GLU A 48 -62.42 58.40 152.59
CA GLU A 48 -62.47 57.47 151.46
C GLU A 48 -61.82 58.05 150.19
N GLU A 49 -62.10 59.32 149.86
CA GLU A 49 -61.47 60.03 148.74
C GLU A 49 -59.95 60.26 148.98
N LYS A 50 -59.51 60.44 150.22
CA LYS A 50 -58.08 60.53 150.59
C LYS A 50 -57.36 59.18 150.58
N GLU A 51 -58.00 58.12 151.04
CA GLU A 51 -57.48 56.75 150.98
C GLU A 51 -57.33 56.29 149.53
N LYS A 52 -58.30 56.60 148.66
CA LYS A 52 -58.20 56.38 147.21
C LYS A 52 -57.03 57.14 146.58
N LEU A 53 -56.91 58.44 146.85
CA LEU A 53 -55.79 59.25 146.33
C LEU A 53 -54.43 58.75 146.84
N LEU A 54 -54.35 58.29 148.09
CA LEU A 54 -53.13 57.72 148.66
C LEU A 54 -52.79 56.36 148.01
N ALA A 55 -53.78 55.54 147.66
CA ALA A 55 -53.57 54.30 146.90
C ALA A 55 -53.09 54.59 145.46
N GLU A 56 -53.69 55.56 144.78
CA GLU A 56 -53.25 56.01 143.44
C GLU A 56 -51.82 56.59 143.47
N GLU A 57 -51.46 57.34 144.51
CA GLU A 57 -50.08 57.84 144.74
C GLU A 57 -49.09 56.70 145.01
N GLN A 58 -49.49 55.69 145.80
CA GLN A 58 -48.66 54.50 146.06
C GLN A 58 -48.45 53.68 144.78
N GLU A 59 -49.48 53.45 143.97
CA GLU A 59 -49.36 52.75 142.68
C GLU A 59 -48.47 53.54 141.70
N ALA A 60 -48.65 54.86 141.60
CA ALA A 60 -47.78 55.72 140.79
C ALA A 60 -46.32 55.69 141.27
N SER A 61 -46.08 55.70 142.59
CA SER A 61 -44.74 55.57 143.17
C SER A 61 -44.10 54.20 142.86
N ILE A 62 -44.87 53.11 142.94
CA ILE A 62 -44.42 51.77 142.54
C ILE A 62 -44.08 51.73 141.04
N GLY A 63 -44.91 52.33 140.19
CA GLY A 63 -44.66 52.45 138.74
C GLY A 63 -43.39 53.23 138.41
N ILE A 64 -43.17 54.38 139.07
CA ILE A 64 -41.95 55.19 138.93
C ILE A 64 -40.72 54.39 139.40
N GLN A 65 -40.80 53.68 140.53
CA GLN A 65 -39.72 52.83 141.03
C GLN A 65 -39.43 51.64 140.11
N ALA A 66 -40.46 51.07 139.46
CA ALA A 66 -40.30 50.03 138.44
C ALA A 66 -39.58 50.56 137.20
N LYS A 67 -40.04 51.67 136.61
CA LYS A 67 -39.40 52.27 135.43
C LYS A 67 -37.98 52.77 135.73
N LEU A 68 -37.71 53.25 136.95
CA LEU A 68 -36.36 53.60 137.41
C LEU A 68 -35.44 52.37 137.53
N ARG A 69 -35.99 51.19 137.91
CA ARG A 69 -35.25 49.92 137.92
C ARG A 69 -34.94 49.45 136.51
N GLU A 70 -35.90 49.52 135.59
CA GLU A 70 -35.73 49.22 134.17
C GLU A 70 -34.66 50.12 133.52
N LEU A 71 -34.77 51.44 133.65
CA LEU A 71 -33.78 52.39 133.10
C LEU A 71 -32.36 52.14 133.64
N ARG A 72 -32.22 51.77 134.92
CA ARG A 72 -30.92 51.37 135.51
C ARG A 72 -30.40 50.05 134.92
N GLN A 73 -31.27 49.09 134.63
CA GLN A 73 -30.90 47.85 133.97
C GLN A 73 -30.51 48.09 132.51
N GLU A 74 -31.33 48.83 131.74
CA GLU A 74 -31.09 49.25 130.36
C GLU A 74 -29.70 49.91 130.23
N VAL A 75 -29.43 50.98 131.00
CA VAL A 75 -28.14 51.70 131.01
C VAL A 75 -26.96 50.79 131.40
N ASN A 76 -27.13 49.86 132.34
CA ASN A 76 -26.08 48.92 132.70
C ASN A 76 -25.81 47.89 131.58
N THR A 77 -26.86 47.40 130.91
CA THR A 77 -26.70 46.48 129.78
C THR A 77 -26.11 47.16 128.54
N GLU A 78 -26.50 48.40 128.24
CA GLU A 78 -25.90 49.19 127.17
C GLU A 78 -24.43 49.49 127.46
N ARG A 79 -24.08 49.89 128.70
CA ARG A 79 -22.69 50.07 129.12
C ARG A 79 -21.85 48.80 128.95
N ALA A 80 -22.40 47.64 129.31
CA ALA A 80 -21.74 46.35 129.12
C ALA A 80 -21.56 46.00 127.63
N GLN A 81 -22.59 46.21 126.80
CA GLN A 81 -22.51 46.00 125.34
C GLN A 81 -21.50 46.95 124.68
N MET A 82 -21.48 48.23 125.07
CA MET A 82 -20.52 49.21 124.56
C MET A 82 -19.09 48.88 124.99
N HIS A 83 -18.88 48.42 126.23
CA HIS A 83 -17.57 47.93 126.67
C HIS A 83 -17.13 46.69 125.87
N ALA A 84 -18.03 45.74 125.62
CA ALA A 84 -17.72 44.55 124.82
C ALA A 84 -17.41 44.88 123.35
N ARG A 85 -18.16 45.81 122.74
CA ARG A 85 -17.86 46.34 121.39
C ARG A 85 -16.52 47.06 121.33
N ASN A 86 -16.24 47.93 122.31
CA ASN A 86 -14.97 48.65 122.38
C ASN A 86 -13.78 47.67 122.54
N GLN A 87 -13.90 46.64 123.39
CA GLN A 87 -12.86 45.62 123.52
C GLN A 87 -12.65 44.88 122.19
N ALA A 88 -13.71 44.42 121.53
CA ALA A 88 -13.61 43.74 120.23
C ALA A 88 -13.00 44.64 119.12
N TYR A 89 -13.20 45.97 119.20
CA TYR A 89 -12.51 46.91 118.30
C TYR A 89 -11.03 47.09 118.66
N ILE A 90 -10.67 47.13 119.95
CA ILE A 90 -9.27 47.18 120.42
C ILE A 90 -8.52 45.92 119.99
N ASP A 91 -9.08 44.74 120.26
CA ASP A 91 -8.48 43.44 119.90
C ASP A 91 -8.25 43.33 118.38
N LYS A 92 -9.23 43.78 117.59
CA LYS A 92 -9.15 43.81 116.12
C LYS A 92 -8.14 44.82 115.59
N LEU A 93 -7.98 45.97 116.26
CA LEU A 93 -6.99 46.98 115.91
C LEU A 93 -5.58 46.45 116.22
N GLN A 94 -5.37 45.89 117.42
CA GLN A 94 -4.10 45.28 117.82
C GLN A 94 -3.69 44.12 116.90
N GLY A 95 -4.65 43.28 116.48
CA GLY A 95 -4.41 42.24 115.47
C GLY A 95 -3.96 42.80 114.12
N LYS A 96 -4.51 43.96 113.69
CA LYS A 96 -4.07 44.64 112.47
C LYS A 96 -2.73 45.35 112.60
N GLU A 97 -2.37 45.85 113.78
CA GLU A 97 -1.01 46.35 114.05
C GLU A 97 0.03 45.22 113.97
N GLN A 98 -0.28 44.03 114.49
CA GLN A 98 0.59 42.85 114.37
C GLN A 98 0.73 42.36 112.92
N GLU A 99 -0.37 42.34 112.16
CA GLU A 99 -0.36 42.01 110.72
C GLU A 99 0.50 43.01 109.91
N LEU A 100 0.36 44.31 110.18
CA LEU A 100 1.20 45.35 109.57
C LEU A 100 2.67 45.23 109.98
N ALA A 101 2.98 44.87 111.23
CA ALA A 101 4.36 44.64 111.66
C ALA A 101 5.00 43.46 110.92
N ALA A 102 4.27 42.35 110.77
CA ALA A 102 4.72 41.18 110.02
C ALA A 102 4.94 41.49 108.53
N LEU A 103 4.01 42.18 107.88
CA LEU A 103 4.13 42.58 106.46
C LEU A 103 5.32 43.53 106.23
N ASN A 104 5.60 44.46 107.15
CA ASN A 104 6.78 45.32 107.06
C ASN A 104 8.09 44.54 107.23
N GLN A 105 8.12 43.53 108.11
CA GLN A 105 9.28 42.65 108.25
C GLN A 105 9.53 41.81 107.00
N GLU A 106 8.47 41.25 106.40
CA GLU A 106 8.55 40.50 105.13
C GLU A 106 9.06 41.40 103.99
N LEU A 107 8.49 42.60 103.85
CA LEU A 107 8.90 43.59 102.84
C LEU A 107 10.39 43.96 103.00
N SER A 108 10.86 44.20 104.22
CA SER A 108 12.30 44.44 104.49
C SER A 108 13.14 43.27 104.00
N SER A 109 12.81 42.04 104.41
CA SER A 109 13.57 40.84 104.02
C SER A 109 13.60 40.59 102.51
N LEU A 110 12.52 40.94 101.80
CA LEU A 110 12.42 40.81 100.35
C LEU A 110 13.21 41.90 99.63
N ASN A 111 13.29 43.11 100.19
CA ASN A 111 14.15 44.19 99.70
C ASN A 111 15.65 43.90 99.92
N ASP A 112 16.01 43.31 101.08
CA ASP A 112 17.36 42.83 101.37
C ASP A 112 17.76 41.71 100.39
N LYS A 113 16.87 40.74 100.14
CA LYS A 113 17.05 39.67 99.15
C LYS A 113 17.22 40.22 97.73
N LEU A 114 16.36 41.15 97.30
CA LEU A 114 16.48 41.82 96.00
C LEU A 114 17.81 42.60 95.87
N THR A 115 18.27 43.22 96.96
CA THR A 115 19.55 43.92 97.00
C THR A 115 20.72 42.94 96.86
N LEU A 116 20.67 41.78 97.53
CA LEU A 116 21.65 40.72 97.40
C LEU A 116 21.67 40.12 95.98
N GLU A 117 20.51 39.82 95.39
CA GLU A 117 20.39 39.32 94.01
C GLU A 117 20.95 40.32 92.99
N ARG A 118 20.69 41.63 93.17
CA ARG A 118 21.28 42.70 92.35
C ARG A 118 22.81 42.76 92.48
N GLN A 119 23.35 42.57 93.69
CA GLN A 119 24.80 42.51 93.89
C GLN A 119 25.40 41.25 93.23
N GLN A 120 24.78 40.08 93.40
CA GLN A 120 25.21 38.83 92.75
C GLN A 120 25.21 38.95 91.22
N LEU A 121 24.14 39.46 90.62
CA LEU A 121 24.06 39.68 89.16
C LEU A 121 25.09 40.71 88.66
N THR A 122 25.41 41.72 89.47
CA THR A 122 26.46 42.71 89.16
C THR A 122 27.86 42.11 89.25
N THR A 123 28.10 41.24 90.24
CA THR A 123 29.36 40.49 90.38
C THR A 123 29.53 39.48 89.25
N LEU A 124 28.52 38.67 88.93
CA LEU A 124 28.54 37.72 87.81
C LEU A 124 28.75 38.43 86.45
N ARG A 125 28.18 39.64 86.28
CA ARG A 125 28.45 40.47 85.10
C ARG A 125 29.90 40.95 85.07
N ARG A 126 30.46 41.40 86.20
CA ARG A 126 31.87 41.80 86.30
C ARG A 126 32.81 40.61 86.05
N GLU A 127 32.49 39.43 86.58
CA GLU A 127 33.24 38.19 86.33
C GLU A 127 33.23 37.84 84.84
N LYS A 128 32.06 37.83 84.18
CA LYS A 128 32.00 37.61 82.72
C LYS A 128 32.69 38.70 81.89
N GLN A 129 32.79 39.93 82.38
CA GLN A 129 33.56 41.01 81.74
C GLN A 129 35.07 40.90 82.02
N ALA A 130 35.47 40.33 83.15
CA ALA A 130 36.87 40.09 83.51
C ALA A 130 37.42 38.78 82.90
N ASN A 131 36.55 37.81 82.58
CA ASN A 131 36.88 36.55 81.92
C ASN A 131 37.14 36.76 80.41
N SER A 132 38.12 37.62 80.08
CA SER A 132 38.38 38.09 78.71
C SER A 132 38.78 36.99 77.72
N GLN A 133 39.07 35.76 78.19
CA GLN A 133 39.22 34.59 77.33
C GLN A 133 37.97 34.33 76.49
N ASP A 134 36.75 34.51 77.01
CA ASP A 134 35.52 34.26 76.23
C ASP A 134 35.37 35.27 75.07
N LEU A 135 35.75 36.53 75.31
CA LEU A 135 35.72 37.58 74.27
C LEU A 135 36.80 37.34 73.21
N VAL A 136 38.00 36.94 73.61
CA VAL A 136 39.10 36.59 72.70
C VAL A 136 38.80 35.32 71.91
N GLN A 137 38.21 34.30 72.53
CA GLN A 137 37.76 33.09 71.84
C GLN A 137 36.62 33.39 70.85
N LEU A 138 35.65 34.24 71.23
CA LEU A 138 34.58 34.67 70.31
C LEU A 138 35.14 35.48 69.13
N GLN A 139 36.11 36.37 69.37
CA GLN A 139 36.76 37.13 68.31
C GLN A 139 37.58 36.23 67.38
N HIS A 140 38.30 35.23 67.92
CA HIS A 140 38.97 34.21 67.11
C HIS A 140 37.97 33.39 66.31
N LEU A 141 36.89 32.88 66.92
CA LEU A 141 35.82 32.13 66.22
C LEU A 141 35.18 32.96 65.09
N GLN A 142 35.00 34.27 65.30
CA GLN A 142 34.47 35.17 64.28
C GLN A 142 35.46 35.40 63.13
N GLN A 143 36.76 35.51 63.41
CA GLN A 143 37.80 35.56 62.37
C GLN A 143 37.92 34.22 61.63
N ASP A 144 37.79 33.10 62.34
CA ASP A 144 37.82 31.74 61.79
C ASP A 144 36.63 31.50 60.84
N LEU A 145 35.43 31.96 61.23
CA LEU A 145 34.24 31.92 60.38
C LEU A 145 34.41 32.81 59.14
N ALA A 146 34.84 34.07 59.30
CA ALA A 146 35.09 34.95 58.16
C ALA A 146 36.18 34.42 57.21
N HIS A 147 37.20 33.73 57.75
CA HIS A 147 38.22 33.05 56.94
C HIS A 147 37.67 31.83 56.21
N LYS A 148 36.81 31.02 56.85
CA LYS A 148 36.12 29.88 56.24
C LYS A 148 35.13 30.33 55.16
N GLU A 149 34.34 31.38 55.41
CA GLU A 149 33.46 32.01 54.42
C GLU A 149 34.26 32.52 53.21
N LYS A 150 35.39 33.18 53.44
CA LYS A 150 36.29 33.61 52.37
C LYS A 150 36.83 32.41 51.57
N CYS A 151 37.30 31.37 52.24
CA CYS A 151 37.83 30.16 51.60
C CYS A 151 36.74 29.42 50.78
N LEU A 152 35.51 29.36 51.29
CA LEU A 152 34.35 28.83 50.55
C LEU A 152 34.01 29.68 49.32
N ALA A 153 34.09 31.01 49.43
CA ALA A 153 33.89 31.92 48.30
C ALA A 153 34.99 31.78 47.24
N GLU A 154 36.26 31.68 47.65
CA GLU A 154 37.40 31.43 46.75
C GLU A 154 37.28 30.05 46.07
N MET A 155 36.89 29.00 46.80
CA MET A 155 36.64 27.66 46.23
C MET A 155 35.44 27.64 45.28
N THR A 156 34.36 28.37 45.60
CA THR A 156 33.18 28.50 44.71
C THR A 156 33.54 29.26 43.44
N ALA A 157 34.33 30.34 43.54
CA ALA A 157 34.84 31.07 42.39
C ALA A 157 35.76 30.19 41.52
N PHE A 158 36.62 29.38 42.14
CA PHE A 158 37.47 28.42 41.43
C PHE A 158 36.65 27.37 40.67
N VAL A 159 35.67 26.72 41.32
CA VAL A 159 34.80 25.72 40.68
C VAL A 159 33.97 26.35 39.54
N ASN A 160 33.50 27.58 39.71
CA ASN A 160 32.80 28.31 38.65
C ASN A 160 33.73 28.62 37.45
N ALA A 161 34.98 29.05 37.71
CA ALA A 161 35.97 29.31 36.66
C ALA A 161 36.40 28.02 35.94
N GLU A 162 36.62 26.92 36.67
CA GLU A 162 36.92 25.60 36.09
C GLU A 162 35.74 25.07 35.26
N THR A 163 34.50 25.34 35.69
CA THR A 163 33.28 24.99 34.94
C THR A 163 33.14 25.84 33.67
N GLN A 164 33.45 27.14 33.72
CA GLN A 164 33.51 28.00 32.54
C GLN A 164 34.58 27.51 31.55
N GLN A 165 35.79 27.24 32.03
CA GLN A 165 36.88 26.71 31.20
C GLN A 165 36.52 25.35 30.56
N LYS A 166 35.86 24.45 31.30
CA LYS A 166 35.35 23.18 30.75
C LYS A 166 34.29 23.41 29.68
N ASN A 167 33.37 24.36 29.88
CA ASN A 167 32.36 24.71 28.88
C ASN A 167 32.98 25.31 27.61
N GLU A 168 34.01 26.16 27.74
CA GLU A 168 34.78 26.69 26.61
C GLU A 168 35.49 25.57 25.84
N VAL A 169 36.14 24.63 26.54
CA VAL A 169 36.79 23.46 25.91
C VAL A 169 35.78 22.55 25.21
N ILE A 170 34.60 22.30 25.82
CA ILE A 170 33.51 21.55 25.19
C ILE A 170 33.00 22.27 23.94
N GLN A 171 32.87 23.60 23.97
CA GLN A 171 32.44 24.40 22.82
C GLN A 171 33.48 24.37 21.68
N GLN A 172 34.77 24.45 22.01
CA GLN A 172 35.86 24.30 21.04
C GLN A 172 35.89 22.89 20.43
N GLN A 173 35.71 21.84 21.23
CA GLN A 173 35.62 20.46 20.74
C GLN A 173 34.39 20.25 19.83
N ALA A 174 33.23 20.82 20.18
CA ALA A 174 32.04 20.76 19.34
C ALA A 174 32.25 21.47 17.98
N GLN A 175 32.88 22.63 17.97
CA GLN A 175 33.25 23.34 16.73
C GLN A 175 34.28 22.55 15.90
N GLN A 176 35.25 21.90 16.55
CA GLN A 176 36.24 21.06 15.87
C GLN A 176 35.61 19.79 15.27
N LEU A 177 34.68 19.15 15.98
CA LEU A 177 33.90 18.01 15.45
C LEU A 177 33.07 18.43 14.24
N GLN A 178 32.34 19.55 14.31
CA GLN A 178 31.55 20.06 13.19
C GLN A 178 32.43 20.37 11.95
N ALA A 179 33.64 20.90 12.14
CA ALA A 179 34.59 21.14 11.06
C ALA A 179 35.09 19.81 10.43
N LEU A 180 35.33 18.78 11.24
CA LEU A 180 35.72 17.45 10.77
C LEU A 180 34.56 16.72 10.07
N GLU A 181 33.31 16.91 10.52
CA GLU A 181 32.12 16.38 9.84
C GLU A 181 31.94 16.99 8.45
N LEU A 182 32.05 18.31 8.32
CA LEU A 182 32.02 19.00 7.02
C LEU A 182 33.17 18.53 6.11
N GLN A 183 34.37 18.32 6.66
CA GLN A 183 35.49 17.76 5.90
C GLN A 183 35.23 16.30 5.46
N ARG A 184 34.56 15.49 6.30
CA ARG A 184 34.14 14.13 5.95
C ARG A 184 33.15 14.16 4.79
N GLU A 185 32.14 15.01 4.86
CA GLU A 185 31.12 15.18 3.81
C GLU A 185 31.72 15.67 2.48
N GLU A 186 32.68 16.61 2.53
CA GLU A 186 33.39 17.07 1.33
C GLU A 186 34.23 15.93 0.69
N LEU A 187 34.89 15.11 1.50
CA LEU A 187 35.65 13.94 1.02
C LEU A 187 34.72 12.83 0.49
N GLU A 188 33.59 12.59 1.15
CA GLU A 188 32.57 11.63 0.74
C GLU A 188 31.92 12.04 -0.60
N ALA A 189 31.61 13.33 -0.78
CA ALA A 189 31.16 13.89 -2.05
C ALA A 189 32.23 13.78 -3.15
N ARG A 190 33.50 14.08 -2.86
CA ARG A 190 34.62 13.87 -3.81
C ARG A 190 34.77 12.40 -4.21
N GLN A 191 34.64 11.48 -3.25
CA GLN A 191 34.73 10.05 -3.50
C GLN A 191 33.57 9.57 -4.39
N ASN A 192 32.34 9.98 -4.10
CA ASN A 192 31.16 9.63 -4.90
C ASN A 192 31.25 10.16 -6.34
N ASN A 193 31.73 11.40 -6.52
CA ASN A 193 32.00 11.95 -7.86
C ASN A 193 33.09 11.17 -8.60
N SER A 194 34.18 10.79 -7.91
CA SER A 194 35.27 9.99 -8.50
C SER A 194 34.80 8.58 -8.88
N ILE A 195 33.92 7.96 -8.10
CA ILE A 195 33.28 6.67 -8.44
C ILE A 195 32.43 6.84 -9.69
N PHE A 196 31.59 7.89 -9.77
CA PHE A 196 30.75 8.17 -10.94
C PHE A 196 31.57 8.39 -12.22
N GLU A 197 32.66 9.17 -12.16
CA GLU A 197 33.59 9.33 -13.28
C GLU A 197 34.22 8.00 -13.72
N LEU A 198 34.56 7.13 -12.77
CA LEU A 198 35.20 5.84 -13.05
C LEU A 198 34.20 4.84 -13.64
N GLU A 199 32.95 4.84 -13.16
CA GLU A 199 31.83 4.08 -13.74
C GLU A 199 31.54 4.54 -15.18
N GLN A 200 31.49 5.86 -15.42
CA GLN A 200 31.33 6.43 -16.76
C GLN A 200 32.50 6.04 -17.69
N ARG A 201 33.75 6.06 -17.20
CA ARG A 201 34.91 5.58 -17.97
C ARG A 201 34.80 4.10 -18.32
N LYS A 202 34.36 3.23 -17.40
CA LYS A 202 34.14 1.80 -17.69
C LYS A 202 33.05 1.60 -18.75
N GLN A 203 31.95 2.36 -18.68
CA GLN A 203 30.88 2.29 -19.68
C GLN A 203 31.40 2.66 -21.08
N LEU A 204 32.14 3.78 -21.19
CA LEU A 204 32.77 4.19 -22.44
C LEU A 204 33.86 3.23 -22.92
N GLU A 205 34.56 2.54 -22.01
CA GLU A 205 35.56 1.51 -22.34
C GLU A 205 34.90 0.22 -22.86
N ALA A 206 33.77 -0.19 -22.28
CA ALA A 206 32.95 -1.31 -22.77
C ALA A 206 32.37 -1.00 -24.16
N GLU A 207 31.76 0.18 -24.35
CA GLU A 207 31.28 0.64 -25.66
C GLU A 207 32.41 0.70 -26.70
N ASN A 208 33.64 1.07 -26.30
CA ASN A 208 34.81 1.01 -27.17
C ASN A 208 35.30 -0.42 -27.45
N ALA A 209 35.07 -1.39 -26.55
CA ALA A 209 35.38 -2.79 -26.79
C ALA A 209 34.38 -3.40 -27.79
N ASP A 210 33.08 -3.14 -27.60
CA ASP A 210 32.02 -3.58 -28.49
C ASP A 210 32.18 -2.99 -29.90
N LEU A 211 32.44 -1.68 -30.02
CA LEU A 211 32.71 -1.03 -31.32
C LEU A 211 33.98 -1.58 -32.02
N LYS A 212 35.01 -1.98 -31.27
CA LYS A 212 36.18 -2.68 -31.85
C LYS A 212 35.83 -4.09 -32.30
N GLN A 213 34.98 -4.80 -31.56
CA GLN A 213 34.50 -6.12 -31.95
C GLN A 213 33.63 -6.06 -33.21
N GLU A 214 32.68 -5.12 -33.29
CA GLU A 214 31.91 -4.85 -34.50
C GLU A 214 32.81 -4.49 -35.69
N LEU A 215 33.77 -3.57 -35.51
CA LEU A 215 34.73 -3.21 -36.56
C LEU A 215 35.54 -4.43 -37.04
N SER A 216 35.94 -5.32 -36.14
CA SER A 216 36.65 -6.56 -36.50
C SER A 216 35.75 -7.54 -37.27
N ALA A 217 34.47 -7.64 -36.92
CA ALA A 217 33.49 -8.47 -37.63
C ALA A 217 33.15 -7.90 -39.02
N VAL A 218 33.07 -6.57 -39.15
CA VAL A 218 32.93 -5.87 -40.44
C VAL A 218 34.16 -6.08 -41.31
N GLN A 219 35.38 -5.99 -40.75
CA GLN A 219 36.60 -6.30 -41.49
C GLN A 219 36.67 -7.77 -41.92
N GLN A 220 36.27 -8.71 -41.05
CA GLN A 220 36.25 -10.14 -41.35
C GLN A 220 35.23 -10.44 -42.47
N THR A 221 34.00 -9.95 -42.36
CA THR A 221 32.97 -10.11 -43.40
C THR A 221 33.33 -9.40 -44.71
N GLN A 222 33.99 -8.25 -44.66
CA GLN A 222 34.54 -7.59 -45.85
C GLN A 222 35.66 -8.43 -46.50
N SER A 223 36.55 -9.05 -45.72
CA SER A 223 37.60 -9.92 -46.25
C SER A 223 37.04 -11.22 -46.85
N GLU A 224 35.98 -11.77 -46.26
CA GLU A 224 35.27 -12.94 -46.79
C GLU A 224 34.49 -12.59 -48.06
N LEU A 225 33.85 -11.42 -48.12
CA LEU A 225 33.20 -10.90 -49.33
C LEU A 225 34.22 -10.67 -50.46
N GLN A 226 35.40 -10.13 -50.16
CA GLN A 226 36.50 -10.01 -51.13
C GLN A 226 36.98 -11.40 -51.60
N ARG A 227 37.04 -12.39 -50.71
CA ARG A 227 37.39 -13.78 -51.04
C ARG A 227 36.35 -14.44 -51.95
N VAL A 228 35.06 -14.24 -51.67
CA VAL A 228 33.94 -14.73 -52.50
C VAL A 228 33.97 -14.04 -53.88
N HIS A 229 34.02 -12.71 -53.94
CA HIS A 229 34.12 -11.99 -55.22
C HIS A 229 35.34 -12.41 -56.04
N ALA A 230 36.49 -12.68 -55.40
CA ALA A 230 37.68 -13.18 -56.09
C ALA A 230 37.49 -14.61 -56.64
N ALA A 231 36.81 -15.49 -55.89
CA ALA A 231 36.48 -16.84 -56.32
C ALA A 231 35.46 -16.84 -57.47
N GLU A 232 34.36 -16.08 -57.35
CA GLU A 232 33.36 -15.90 -58.41
C GLU A 232 33.98 -15.33 -59.70
N LEU A 233 34.87 -14.34 -59.57
CA LEU A 233 35.55 -13.73 -60.72
C LEU A 233 36.59 -14.69 -61.34
N GLN A 234 37.19 -15.59 -60.56
CA GLN A 234 38.01 -16.69 -61.07
C GLN A 234 37.16 -17.77 -61.77
N GLU A 235 36.00 -18.12 -61.22
CA GLU A 235 35.06 -19.08 -61.83
C GLU A 235 34.48 -18.53 -63.14
N LEU A 236 34.07 -17.26 -63.17
CA LEU A 236 33.62 -16.58 -64.39
C LEU A 236 34.72 -16.54 -65.47
N ARG A 237 35.99 -16.32 -65.10
CA ARG A 237 37.12 -16.43 -66.02
C ARG A 237 37.33 -17.85 -66.53
N GLN A 238 37.18 -18.87 -65.69
CA GLN A 238 37.27 -20.27 -66.10
C GLN A 238 36.11 -20.67 -67.03
N ASN A 239 34.89 -20.25 -66.71
CA ASN A 239 33.70 -20.46 -67.55
C ASN A 239 33.82 -19.74 -68.90
N LEU A 240 34.35 -18.51 -68.94
CA LEU A 240 34.70 -17.83 -70.19
C LEU A 240 35.73 -18.61 -71.01
N SER A 241 36.82 -19.09 -70.40
CA SER A 241 37.83 -19.89 -71.10
C SER A 241 37.27 -21.21 -71.64
N VAL A 242 36.37 -21.88 -70.91
CA VAL A 242 35.66 -23.08 -71.38
C VAL A 242 34.71 -22.76 -72.53
N LEU A 243 34.01 -21.62 -72.49
CA LEU A 243 33.15 -21.15 -73.57
C LEU A 243 33.94 -20.76 -74.82
N GLU A 244 35.09 -20.10 -74.67
CA GLU A 244 36.03 -19.78 -75.76
C GLU A 244 36.55 -21.06 -76.41
N ALA A 245 37.06 -22.02 -75.62
CA ALA A 245 37.51 -23.31 -76.13
C ALA A 245 36.38 -24.08 -76.86
N ARG A 246 35.15 -24.04 -76.32
CA ARG A 246 33.97 -24.62 -76.99
C ARG A 246 33.61 -23.89 -78.27
N ASN A 247 33.75 -22.56 -78.34
CA ASN A 247 33.45 -21.76 -79.53
C ASN A 247 34.50 -21.98 -80.63
N VAL A 248 35.78 -22.10 -80.26
CA VAL A 248 36.85 -22.54 -81.19
C VAL A 248 36.58 -23.94 -81.71
N ALA A 249 36.20 -24.89 -80.85
CA ALA A 249 35.84 -26.25 -81.27
C ALA A 249 34.62 -26.26 -82.22
N LEU A 250 33.58 -25.47 -81.92
CA LEU A 250 32.39 -25.34 -82.77
C LEU A 250 32.72 -24.69 -84.13
N SER A 251 33.62 -23.71 -84.14
CA SER A 251 34.12 -23.05 -85.35
C SER A 251 34.97 -24.01 -86.21
N GLN A 252 35.78 -24.86 -85.59
CA GLN A 252 36.48 -25.95 -86.29
C GLN A 252 35.49 -26.98 -86.86
N GLN A 253 34.45 -27.35 -86.10
CA GLN A 253 33.37 -28.22 -86.59
C GLN A 253 32.62 -27.61 -87.78
N LEU A 254 32.29 -26.32 -87.73
CA LEU A 254 31.68 -25.58 -88.85
C LEU A 254 32.61 -25.52 -90.06
N THR A 255 33.93 -25.37 -89.85
CA THR A 255 34.92 -25.38 -90.93
C THR A 255 35.02 -26.77 -91.58
N GLN A 256 35.00 -27.84 -90.79
CA GLN A 256 34.97 -29.22 -91.30
C GLN A 256 33.65 -29.55 -92.03
N ALA A 257 32.52 -29.09 -91.50
CA ALA A 257 31.21 -29.19 -92.16
C ALA A 257 31.18 -28.42 -93.49
N ALA A 258 31.73 -27.20 -93.54
CA ALA A 258 31.83 -26.42 -94.77
C ALA A 258 32.74 -27.12 -95.81
N ASN A 259 33.91 -27.61 -95.39
CA ASN A 259 34.82 -28.33 -96.28
C ASN A 259 34.20 -29.63 -96.84
N SER A 260 33.47 -30.39 -96.02
CA SER A 260 32.76 -31.58 -96.49
C SER A 260 31.56 -31.25 -97.38
N ALA A 261 30.85 -30.14 -97.13
CA ALA A 261 29.81 -29.64 -98.02
C ALA A 261 30.36 -29.17 -99.38
N VAL A 262 31.55 -28.53 -99.40
CA VAL A 262 32.25 -28.18 -100.64
C VAL A 262 32.66 -29.44 -101.42
N GLN A 263 33.18 -30.47 -100.76
CA GLN A 263 33.49 -31.76 -101.40
C GLN A 263 32.24 -32.46 -101.96
N ALA A 264 31.11 -32.45 -101.23
CA ALA A 264 29.84 -32.99 -101.71
C ALA A 264 29.29 -32.19 -102.92
N THR A 265 29.46 -30.87 -102.92
CA THR A 265 29.04 -29.98 -104.02
C THR A 265 29.91 -30.21 -105.27
N ALA A 266 31.23 -30.40 -105.10
CA ALA A 266 32.13 -30.74 -106.19
C ALA A 266 31.75 -32.07 -106.84
N ALA A 267 31.51 -33.12 -106.04
CA ALA A 267 31.09 -34.43 -106.53
C ALA A 267 29.75 -34.38 -107.29
N GLN A 268 28.78 -33.58 -106.83
CA GLN A 268 27.52 -33.38 -107.56
C GLN A 268 27.70 -32.58 -108.86
N SER A 269 28.60 -31.59 -108.89
CA SER A 269 28.92 -30.84 -110.11
C SER A 269 29.56 -31.72 -111.17
N GLU A 270 30.49 -32.59 -110.78
CA GLU A 270 31.18 -33.53 -111.68
C GLU A 270 30.18 -34.56 -112.25
N GLN A 271 29.27 -35.07 -111.41
CA GLN A 271 28.18 -35.96 -111.83
C GLN A 271 27.17 -35.29 -112.79
N ALA A 272 26.87 -34.00 -112.59
CA ALA A 272 25.98 -33.23 -113.47
C ALA A 272 26.62 -32.93 -114.84
N GLN A 273 27.93 -32.67 -114.88
CA GLN A 273 28.65 -32.43 -116.14
C GLN A 273 28.64 -33.67 -117.03
N VAL A 274 28.95 -34.85 -116.48
CA VAL A 274 28.91 -36.14 -117.20
C VAL A 274 27.51 -36.45 -117.75
N GLN A 275 26.44 -36.15 -117.01
CA GLN A 275 25.07 -36.32 -117.52
C GLN A 275 24.73 -35.36 -118.67
N THR A 276 25.27 -34.15 -118.64
CA THR A 276 25.01 -33.13 -119.67
C THR A 276 25.69 -33.48 -120.99
N GLU A 277 26.94 -33.97 -120.95
CA GLU A 277 27.67 -34.43 -122.14
C GLU A 277 27.05 -35.69 -122.75
N ALA A 278 26.57 -36.63 -121.92
CA ALA A 278 25.85 -37.82 -122.39
C ALA A 278 24.52 -37.47 -123.10
N LEU A 279 23.79 -36.47 -122.59
CA LEU A 279 22.58 -35.96 -123.24
C LEU A 279 22.89 -35.30 -124.58
N ALA A 280 23.94 -34.49 -124.66
CA ALA A 280 24.36 -33.84 -125.91
C ALA A 280 24.70 -34.86 -127.02
N GLN A 281 25.43 -35.93 -126.69
CA GLN A 281 25.73 -37.00 -127.64
C GLN A 281 24.45 -37.71 -128.13
N LYS A 282 23.49 -38.03 -127.23
CA LYS A 282 22.21 -38.63 -127.63
C LYS A 282 21.33 -37.70 -128.47
N GLN A 283 21.38 -36.39 -128.21
CA GLN A 283 20.70 -35.39 -129.03
C GLN A 283 21.25 -35.37 -130.48
N GLN A 284 22.57 -35.46 -130.63
CA GLN A 284 23.25 -35.48 -131.92
C GLN A 284 22.97 -36.79 -132.68
N GLU A 285 23.02 -37.93 -132.01
CA GLU A 285 22.72 -39.27 -132.57
C GLU A 285 21.27 -39.35 -133.10
N LEU A 286 20.29 -38.81 -132.36
CA LEU A 286 18.90 -38.71 -132.80
C LEU A 286 18.71 -37.80 -134.03
N SER A 287 19.55 -36.78 -134.22
CA SER A 287 19.49 -35.93 -135.42
C SER A 287 19.97 -36.68 -136.67
N ALA A 288 21.03 -37.48 -136.56
CA ALA A 288 21.54 -38.32 -137.65
C ALA A 288 20.53 -39.40 -138.06
N LEU A 289 19.95 -40.10 -137.07
CA LEU A 289 18.90 -41.11 -137.30
C LEU A 289 17.65 -40.51 -137.97
N ARG A 290 17.23 -39.29 -137.60
CA ARG A 290 16.13 -38.59 -138.29
C ARG A 290 16.46 -38.26 -139.75
N SER A 291 17.69 -37.82 -140.04
CA SER A 291 18.14 -37.60 -141.43
C SER A 291 18.14 -38.89 -142.25
N GLN A 292 18.49 -40.02 -141.63
CA GLN A 292 18.54 -41.33 -142.29
C GLN A 292 17.14 -41.91 -142.55
N VAL A 293 16.20 -41.73 -141.63
CA VAL A 293 14.78 -42.09 -141.83
C VAL A 293 14.12 -41.23 -142.93
N GLY A 294 14.49 -39.96 -143.03
CA GLY A 294 14.05 -39.09 -144.13
C GLY A 294 14.44 -39.66 -145.51
N SER A 295 15.74 -39.92 -145.72
CA SER A 295 16.23 -40.44 -147.01
C SER A 295 15.66 -41.81 -147.37
N LEU A 296 15.39 -42.67 -146.39
CA LEU A 296 14.71 -43.96 -146.60
C LEU A 296 13.22 -43.81 -146.97
N THR A 297 12.56 -42.76 -146.48
CA THR A 297 11.14 -42.49 -146.79
C THR A 297 10.96 -42.03 -148.23
N ASP A 298 11.81 -41.11 -148.71
CA ASP A 298 11.80 -40.67 -150.11
C ASP A 298 12.19 -41.80 -151.07
N ALA A 299 13.20 -42.61 -150.71
CA ALA A 299 13.57 -43.80 -151.47
C ALA A 299 12.41 -44.80 -151.59
N HIS A 300 11.68 -45.07 -150.51
CA HIS A 300 10.50 -45.95 -150.53
C HIS A 300 9.37 -45.37 -151.40
N ALA A 301 9.11 -44.06 -151.35
CA ALA A 301 8.11 -43.42 -152.20
C ALA A 301 8.46 -43.50 -153.70
N GLN A 302 9.75 -43.42 -154.02
CA GLN A 302 10.25 -43.53 -155.40
C GLN A 302 10.23 -44.98 -155.90
N GLN A 303 10.55 -45.96 -155.03
CA GLN A 303 10.45 -47.38 -155.33
C GLN A 303 8.98 -47.83 -155.51
N GLN A 304 8.03 -47.29 -154.73
CA GLN A 304 6.60 -47.56 -154.87
C GLN A 304 6.05 -47.11 -156.25
N LYS A 305 6.54 -45.98 -156.78
CA LYS A 305 6.19 -45.52 -158.14
C LYS A 305 6.73 -46.47 -159.22
N GLN A 306 7.93 -47.03 -159.05
CA GLN A 306 8.47 -48.03 -159.96
C GLN A 306 7.70 -49.35 -159.89
N ALA A 307 7.29 -49.79 -158.70
CA ALA A 307 6.47 -51.00 -158.50
C ALA A 307 5.14 -50.91 -159.27
N ASN A 308 4.40 -49.79 -159.13
CA ASN A 308 3.13 -49.61 -159.84
C ASN A 308 3.31 -49.56 -161.37
N ALA A 309 4.39 -48.96 -161.87
CA ALA A 309 4.68 -48.93 -163.31
C ALA A 309 5.00 -50.32 -163.87
N LEU A 310 5.81 -51.11 -163.15
CA LEU A 310 6.11 -52.50 -163.51
C LEU A 310 4.88 -53.40 -163.41
N GLN A 311 3.99 -53.17 -162.45
CA GLN A 311 2.73 -53.92 -162.32
C GLN A 311 1.79 -53.68 -163.51
N SER A 312 1.72 -52.44 -164.03
CA SER A 312 0.95 -52.15 -165.25
C SER A 312 1.54 -52.84 -166.49
N GLN A 313 2.87 -52.88 -166.62
CA GLN A 313 3.54 -53.62 -167.71
C GLN A 313 3.38 -55.14 -167.58
N LEU A 314 3.37 -55.67 -166.35
CA LEU A 314 3.05 -57.08 -166.08
C LEU A 314 1.62 -57.42 -166.51
N GLN A 315 0.66 -56.51 -166.30
CA GLN A 315 -0.73 -56.72 -166.65
C GLN A 315 -0.97 -56.69 -168.17
N GLU A 316 -0.30 -55.80 -168.92
CA GLU A 316 -0.28 -55.85 -170.39
C GLU A 316 0.44 -57.11 -170.91
N ALA A 317 1.52 -57.54 -170.27
CA ALA A 317 2.22 -58.77 -170.60
C ALA A 317 1.35 -60.01 -170.36
N GLN A 318 0.55 -60.04 -169.28
CA GLN A 318 -0.41 -61.09 -169.01
C GLN A 318 -1.55 -61.11 -170.04
N GLN A 319 -2.13 -59.96 -170.42
CA GLN A 319 -3.16 -59.94 -171.47
C GLN A 319 -2.61 -60.35 -172.85
N ARG A 320 -1.35 -60.02 -173.17
CA ARG A 320 -0.67 -60.56 -174.35
C ARG A 320 -0.38 -62.06 -174.23
N ALA A 321 0.00 -62.55 -173.05
CA ALA A 321 0.18 -63.97 -172.80
C ALA A 321 -1.14 -64.74 -172.95
N GLU A 322 -2.26 -64.24 -172.43
CA GLU A 322 -3.58 -64.84 -172.59
C GLU A 322 -4.07 -64.82 -174.05
N GLN A 323 -3.84 -63.75 -174.81
CA GLN A 323 -4.15 -63.73 -176.25
C GLN A 323 -3.25 -64.67 -177.07
N LEU A 324 -1.98 -64.81 -176.70
CA LEU A 324 -1.07 -65.78 -177.32
C LEU A 324 -1.45 -67.21 -176.93
N GLN A 325 -1.83 -67.46 -175.67
CA GLN A 325 -2.27 -68.76 -175.16
C GLN A 325 -3.63 -69.18 -175.72
N ALA A 326 -4.54 -68.24 -175.98
CA ALA A 326 -5.80 -68.50 -176.68
C ALA A 326 -5.56 -68.86 -178.16
N LYS A 327 -4.63 -68.15 -178.84
CA LYS A 327 -4.18 -68.54 -180.19
C LYS A 327 -3.43 -69.88 -180.18
N GLU A 328 -2.63 -70.14 -179.16
CA GLU A 328 -1.89 -71.38 -179.00
C GLU A 328 -2.83 -72.55 -178.72
N GLN A 329 -3.88 -72.40 -177.92
CA GLN A 329 -4.90 -73.45 -177.76
C GLN A 329 -5.73 -73.66 -179.03
N HIS A 330 -6.02 -72.62 -179.80
CA HIS A 330 -6.68 -72.75 -181.11
C HIS A 330 -5.78 -73.50 -182.10
N LEU A 331 -4.51 -73.08 -182.22
CA LEU A 331 -3.51 -73.72 -183.08
C LEU A 331 -3.13 -75.12 -182.60
N GLN A 332 -3.09 -75.40 -181.30
CA GLN A 332 -2.87 -76.73 -180.76
C GLN A 332 -4.09 -77.63 -181.00
N GLN A 333 -5.33 -77.12 -180.97
CA GLN A 333 -6.46 -77.89 -181.51
C GLN A 333 -6.29 -78.21 -183.00
N GLU A 334 -5.83 -77.25 -183.79
CA GLU A 334 -5.61 -77.39 -185.23
C GLU A 334 -4.47 -78.39 -185.55
N LEU A 335 -3.38 -78.34 -184.78
CA LEU A 335 -2.23 -79.25 -184.85
C LEU A 335 -2.54 -80.65 -184.32
N GLN A 336 -3.31 -80.76 -183.23
CA GLN A 336 -3.75 -82.06 -182.75
C GLN A 336 -4.88 -82.62 -183.60
N GLU A 337 -5.73 -81.82 -184.26
CA GLU A 337 -6.64 -82.31 -185.31
C GLU A 337 -5.90 -82.55 -186.65
N GLN A 338 -4.56 -82.60 -186.59
CA GLN A 338 -3.65 -83.30 -187.50
C GLN A 338 -2.79 -84.40 -186.73
N ARG A 339 -3.26 -85.01 -185.58
CA ARG A 339 -2.75 -86.13 -184.64
C ARG A 339 -3.68 -87.31 -184.06
N GLU A 340 -4.63 -87.25 -183.06
CA GLU A 340 -5.84 -88.16 -182.57
C GLU A 340 -7.48 -88.38 -183.09
N LYS A 341 -8.50 -87.87 -184.00
CA LYS A 341 -9.01 -86.77 -185.08
C LYS A 341 -8.60 -86.64 -186.69
N ASN A 342 -7.67 -85.77 -187.26
CA ASN A 342 -6.92 -85.88 -188.63
C ASN A 342 -5.30 -86.22 -188.94
N ASN A 343 -4.49 -87.20 -188.39
CA ASN A 343 -3.39 -88.11 -188.99
C ASN A 343 -3.40 -89.71 -188.67
N GLN A 344 -3.61 -90.70 -189.62
CA GLN A 344 -3.61 -92.24 -189.55
C GLN A 344 -4.04 -93.03 -190.84
N GLN A 345 -5.08 -92.58 -191.61
CA GLN A 345 -4.81 -92.58 -193.07
C GLN A 345 -3.49 -91.84 -193.15
N HIS A 346 -2.56 -92.19 -193.97
CA HIS A 346 -2.42 -93.31 -194.87
C HIS A 346 -0.95 -93.68 -194.43
N LYS A 347 -0.49 -94.95 -194.41
CA LYS A 347 0.89 -95.04 -194.92
C LYS A 347 0.61 -94.89 -196.41
N GLU A 348 0.65 -93.64 -196.97
CA GLU A 348 1.07 -92.23 -196.47
C GLU A 348 -0.05 -91.09 -196.63
N LEU A 349 -0.61 -90.18 -195.75
CA LEU A 349 -0.38 -89.60 -194.36
C LEU A 349 -1.59 -88.98 -193.48
N GLN A 350 -2.91 -88.91 -193.82
CA GLN A 350 -3.99 -87.98 -193.29
C GLN A 350 -5.10 -88.11 -192.06
N LEU A 351 -5.36 -89.09 -191.12
CA LEU A 351 -6.51 -89.05 -190.04
C LEU A 351 -6.36 -89.34 -188.41
N GLN A 352 -6.52 -88.39 -187.37
CA GLN A 352 -6.47 -88.24 -185.80
C GLN A 352 -6.31 -86.64 -184.94
N GLN A 353 -6.72 -85.79 -183.72
CA GLN A 353 -7.37 -85.40 -182.17
C GLN A 353 -6.73 -84.91 -180.63
N GLN A 354 -7.40 -84.50 -179.39
CA GLN A 354 -7.04 -83.57 -178.06
C GLN A 354 -7.60 -83.55 -176.41
N LYS A 355 -7.04 -82.83 -175.27
CA LYS A 355 -7.49 -82.11 -173.81
C LYS A 355 -7.52 -82.64 -172.18
N ALA A 356 -7.68 -82.11 -170.81
CA ALA A 356 -7.64 -80.92 -169.66
C ALA A 356 -7.99 -81.25 -167.99
N VAL A 357 -8.07 -80.67 -166.62
CA VAL A 357 -7.80 -79.55 -165.41
C VAL A 357 -8.12 -79.94 -163.77
N ALA A 358 -8.20 -79.39 -162.40
CA ALA A 358 -8.06 -78.25 -161.20
C ALA A 358 -8.30 -78.65 -159.53
N ALA A 359 -8.39 -78.09 -158.16
CA ALA A 359 -8.20 -76.95 -156.99
C ALA A 359 -8.58 -77.30 -155.33
N ASN A 360 -8.65 -76.73 -153.98
CA ASN A 360 -8.36 -75.63 -152.77
C ASN A 360 -8.84 -75.96 -151.14
N GLY A 361 -8.84 -75.44 -149.76
CA GLY A 361 -8.47 -74.40 -148.54
C GLY A 361 -9.14 -74.57 -146.95
N GLY A 362 -9.12 -74.05 -145.57
CA GLY A 362 -8.60 -73.12 -144.30
C GLY A 362 -9.39 -73.16 -142.76
N GLY A 363 -9.34 -72.66 -141.37
CA GLY A 363 -8.74 -71.85 -140.07
C GLY A 363 -9.60 -71.74 -138.58
N SER A 364 -9.55 -71.19 -137.20
CA SER A 364 -8.84 -70.52 -135.87
C SER A 364 -9.74 -70.26 -134.42
N ALA A 365 -9.67 -69.74 -133.04
CA ALA A 365 -8.93 -69.30 -131.64
C ALA A 365 -9.84 -68.77 -130.27
N SER A 366 -9.73 -68.27 -128.89
CA SER A 366 -9.01 -68.10 -127.41
C SER A 366 -9.75 -67.18 -126.15
N SER A 367 -9.56 -66.74 -124.75
CA SER A 367 -9.09 -66.96 -123.20
C SER A 367 -9.34 -65.86 -121.89
N ALA A 368 -9.32 -66.00 -120.43
CA ALA A 368 -9.42 -64.96 -119.15
C ALA A 368 -9.43 -65.25 -117.43
N LYS A 369 -9.22 -64.33 -116.29
CA LYS A 369 -9.58 -64.33 -114.66
C LYS A 369 -8.98 -63.32 -113.38
N SER A 370 -9.50 -63.10 -112.02
CA SER A 370 -8.96 -62.28 -110.70
C SER A 370 -9.55 -62.22 -109.07
N GLU A 371 -8.94 -61.52 -107.93
CA GLU A 371 -9.32 -60.79 -106.48
C GLU A 371 -9.33 -61.14 -104.79
N GLN A 372 -9.22 -60.22 -103.65
CA GLN A 372 -9.33 -60.39 -102.02
C GLN A 372 -9.70 -59.34 -100.70
N GLN A 373 -9.08 -59.20 -99.39
CA GLN A 373 -9.66 -58.78 -97.90
C GLN A 373 -8.99 -57.86 -96.62
N ARG A 374 -9.38 -57.72 -95.23
CA ARG A 374 -8.94 -56.65 -94.09
C ARG A 374 -9.12 -56.52 -92.43
N ILE A 375 -10.02 -57.11 -91.58
CA ILE A 375 -10.53 -56.49 -90.25
C ILE A 375 -9.70 -56.48 -88.90
N ARG A 376 -8.85 -57.46 -88.57
CA ARG A 376 -8.34 -57.67 -87.17
C ARG A 376 -7.43 -56.56 -86.60
N ASP A 377 -6.69 -55.86 -87.46
CA ASP A 377 -5.69 -54.86 -87.04
C ASP A 377 -6.29 -53.61 -86.36
N LEU A 378 -7.61 -53.41 -86.47
CA LEU A 378 -8.28 -52.22 -85.96
C LEU A 378 -8.39 -52.19 -84.43
N TYR A 379 -8.81 -53.30 -83.81
CA TYR A 379 -9.00 -53.37 -82.35
C TYR A 379 -7.68 -53.38 -81.56
N GLN A 380 -6.64 -54.00 -82.13
CA GLN A 380 -5.26 -53.97 -81.61
C GLN A 380 -4.73 -52.54 -81.44
N ARG A 381 -5.28 -51.58 -82.20
CA ARG A 381 -4.85 -50.17 -82.26
C ARG A 381 -5.64 -49.22 -81.35
N LEU A 382 -6.78 -49.65 -80.80
CA LEU A 382 -7.69 -48.79 -80.03
C LEU A 382 -7.60 -48.98 -78.51
N TYR A 383 -7.39 -50.21 -78.02
CA TYR A 383 -7.38 -50.51 -76.58
C TYR A 383 -6.16 -51.36 -76.15
N PRO A 384 -4.92 -50.89 -76.39
CA PRO A 384 -3.71 -51.73 -76.34
C PRO A 384 -3.46 -52.41 -74.99
N ASP A 385 -3.70 -51.72 -73.86
CA ASP A 385 -3.42 -52.27 -72.53
C ASP A 385 -4.46 -53.31 -72.09
N ALA A 386 -5.72 -53.12 -72.48
CA ALA A 386 -6.79 -54.09 -72.22
C ALA A 386 -6.67 -55.33 -73.14
N VAL A 387 -6.23 -55.15 -74.39
CA VAL A 387 -5.91 -56.25 -75.32
C VAL A 387 -4.73 -57.08 -74.79
N LYS A 388 -3.67 -56.44 -74.28
CA LYS A 388 -2.55 -57.15 -73.64
C LYS A 388 -2.99 -57.94 -72.40
N ALA A 389 -3.86 -57.37 -71.56
CA ALA A 389 -4.34 -58.04 -70.35
C ALA A 389 -5.15 -59.33 -70.61
N GLN A 390 -5.72 -59.48 -71.81
CA GLN A 390 -6.52 -60.66 -72.21
C GLN A 390 -5.85 -61.53 -73.29
N SER A 391 -4.56 -61.30 -73.60
CA SER A 391 -3.88 -61.97 -74.71
C SER A 391 -3.78 -63.50 -74.57
N GLY A 392 -3.85 -64.03 -73.34
CA GLY A 392 -3.83 -65.48 -73.08
C GLY A 392 -5.09 -66.23 -73.52
N ASN A 393 -6.25 -65.56 -73.60
CA ASN A 393 -7.53 -66.21 -73.91
C ASN A 393 -7.86 -66.25 -75.42
N ALA A 394 -7.10 -65.53 -76.24
CA ALA A 394 -7.45 -65.17 -77.63
C ALA A 394 -7.49 -66.35 -78.63
N LEU A 395 -7.09 -67.56 -78.23
CA LEU A 395 -7.12 -68.78 -79.06
C LEU A 395 -8.08 -69.86 -78.54
N GLN A 396 -8.79 -69.63 -77.43
CA GLN A 396 -9.76 -70.59 -76.85
C GLN A 396 -11.19 -70.06 -76.78
N ALA A 397 -11.42 -68.78 -77.08
CA ALA A 397 -12.75 -68.17 -77.19
C ALA A 397 -13.08 -67.82 -78.65
N SER A 398 -14.38 -67.58 -78.96
CA SER A 398 -14.76 -67.04 -80.27
C SER A 398 -14.33 -65.58 -80.44
N PHE A 399 -14.30 -65.08 -81.68
CA PHE A 399 -13.85 -63.71 -81.98
C PHE A 399 -14.65 -62.65 -81.21
N ASP A 400 -15.97 -62.81 -81.13
CA ASP A 400 -16.87 -61.89 -80.43
C ASP A 400 -16.72 -61.99 -78.90
N GLN A 401 -16.50 -63.20 -78.40
CA GLN A 401 -16.31 -63.47 -76.96
C GLN A 401 -14.95 -62.96 -76.43
N TRP A 402 -13.94 -62.86 -77.31
CA TRP A 402 -12.68 -62.16 -77.02
C TRP A 402 -12.86 -60.64 -76.92
N LEU A 403 -13.72 -60.04 -77.77
CA LEU A 403 -13.98 -58.59 -77.75
C LEU A 403 -14.63 -58.12 -76.43
N GLU A 404 -15.54 -58.90 -75.85
CA GLU A 404 -16.20 -58.56 -74.58
C GLU A 404 -15.22 -58.49 -73.40
N GLN A 405 -14.29 -59.46 -73.29
CA GLN A 405 -13.31 -59.50 -72.19
C GLN A 405 -12.34 -58.32 -72.20
N VAL A 406 -11.95 -57.85 -73.41
CA VAL A 406 -11.13 -56.65 -73.58
C VAL A 406 -11.88 -55.40 -73.09
N LEU A 407 -13.14 -55.23 -73.48
CA LEU A 407 -13.94 -54.06 -73.09
C LEU A 407 -14.20 -54.00 -71.58
N ALA A 408 -14.57 -55.12 -70.95
CA ALA A 408 -14.79 -55.19 -69.51
C ALA A 408 -13.55 -54.81 -68.69
N THR A 409 -12.36 -55.17 -69.17
CA THR A 409 -11.09 -54.83 -68.52
C THR A 409 -10.80 -53.33 -68.55
N HIS A 410 -11.19 -52.63 -69.62
CA HIS A 410 -10.98 -51.18 -69.77
C HIS A 410 -11.86 -50.33 -68.84
N VAL A 411 -13.14 -50.69 -68.70
CA VAL A 411 -14.11 -49.93 -67.87
C VAL A 411 -13.66 -49.81 -66.41
N LYS A 412 -13.09 -50.88 -65.85
CA LYS A 412 -12.62 -50.90 -64.46
C LYS A 412 -11.51 -49.87 -64.19
N GLN A 413 -10.63 -49.61 -65.16
CA GLN A 413 -9.55 -48.62 -65.01
C GLN A 413 -10.00 -47.15 -65.04
N GLN A 414 -11.23 -46.85 -65.47
CA GLN A 414 -11.73 -45.46 -65.47
C GLN A 414 -12.34 -45.02 -64.11
N GLN A 415 -12.99 -45.92 -63.37
CA GLN A 415 -13.73 -45.53 -62.16
C GLN A 415 -12.82 -45.03 -61.03
N ASP A 416 -11.65 -45.64 -60.82
CA ASP A 416 -10.72 -45.24 -59.76
C ASP A 416 -10.15 -43.82 -59.97
N LYS A 417 -10.09 -43.32 -61.22
CA LYS A 417 -9.62 -41.96 -61.53
C LYS A 417 -10.63 -40.84 -61.25
N LEU A 418 -11.90 -41.17 -60.98
CA LEU A 418 -12.95 -40.17 -60.73
C LEU A 418 -13.17 -39.88 -59.23
N ARG A 419 -12.80 -40.81 -58.33
CA ARG A 419 -13.10 -40.69 -56.90
C ARG A 419 -12.30 -39.62 -56.14
N GLN A 420 -11.05 -39.36 -56.52
CA GLN A 420 -10.20 -38.38 -55.82
C GLN A 420 -10.47 -36.90 -56.17
N LYS A 421 -11.49 -36.62 -57.02
CA LYS A 421 -11.72 -35.28 -57.59
C LYS A 421 -12.98 -34.57 -57.08
N LEU A 422 -13.59 -35.05 -55.98
CA LEU A 422 -14.95 -34.66 -55.57
C LEU A 422 -15.06 -33.99 -54.18
N ASP A 423 -14.20 -34.32 -53.21
CA ASP A 423 -14.33 -33.84 -51.83
C ASP A 423 -13.67 -32.47 -51.56
N ALA A 424 -13.60 -31.61 -52.59
CA ALA A 424 -12.94 -30.30 -52.55
C ALA A 424 -13.90 -29.09 -52.63
N GLU A 425 -15.22 -29.31 -52.77
CA GLU A 425 -16.21 -28.24 -52.92
C GLU A 425 -17.46 -28.42 -52.04
N LYS A 426 -17.50 -27.75 -50.88
CA LYS A 426 -18.68 -26.95 -50.49
C LYS A 426 -18.39 -25.96 -49.36
N SER A 427 -19.13 -24.85 -49.39
CA SER A 427 -18.72 -23.60 -48.74
C SER A 427 -19.79 -23.04 -47.78
N GLU A 428 -19.36 -22.09 -46.96
CA GLU A 428 -20.10 -20.89 -46.53
C GLU A 428 -21.23 -20.92 -45.46
N LYS A 429 -21.01 -20.05 -44.44
CA LYS A 429 -21.87 -18.94 -43.96
C LYS A 429 -22.90 -19.09 -42.81
N GLN A 430 -22.70 -18.17 -41.85
CA GLN A 430 -23.66 -17.23 -41.22
C GLN A 430 -24.45 -17.56 -39.93
N SER A 431 -24.25 -16.65 -38.94
CA SER A 431 -25.24 -16.10 -37.98
C SER A 431 -25.71 -17.01 -36.81
N SER A 432 -26.32 -16.56 -35.70
CA SER A 432 -26.83 -15.21 -35.30
C SER A 432 -26.92 -14.97 -33.77
N SER A 433 -26.52 -13.78 -33.30
CA SER A 433 -27.16 -12.87 -32.30
C SER A 433 -27.95 -13.33 -31.03
N SER A 434 -27.50 -12.79 -29.87
CA SER A 434 -28.26 -11.93 -28.90
C SER A 434 -29.15 -12.46 -27.74
N HIS A 435 -29.17 -11.64 -26.66
CA HIS A 435 -30.15 -11.51 -25.54
C HIS A 435 -30.07 -12.51 -24.35
N LYS A 436 -30.53 -12.22 -23.11
CA LYS A 436 -30.65 -10.98 -22.28
C LYS A 436 -31.11 -11.37 -20.83
N SER A 437 -30.72 -10.60 -19.79
CA SER A 437 -31.33 -10.54 -18.42
C SER A 437 -31.24 -11.82 -17.53
N THR A 438 -31.44 -11.85 -16.20
CA THR A 438 -31.90 -10.87 -15.17
C THR A 438 -31.44 -11.28 -13.75
N GLN A 439 -31.20 -10.32 -12.83
CA GLN A 439 -31.38 -10.41 -11.34
C GLN A 439 -30.67 -11.56 -10.54
N SER A 440 -30.49 -11.53 -9.20
CA SER A 440 -30.48 -10.48 -8.16
C SER A 440 -29.95 -11.02 -6.81
N SER A 441 -29.20 -10.21 -6.05
CA SER A 441 -28.95 -10.34 -4.58
C SER A 441 -28.21 -11.63 -4.10
N ASN A 442 -27.64 -11.73 -2.90
CA ASN A 442 -27.75 -10.85 -1.72
C ASN A 442 -26.49 -10.87 -0.81
N SER A 443 -26.35 -9.81 0.01
CA SER A 443 -25.72 -9.75 1.34
C SER A 443 -24.63 -10.74 1.80
N SER A 444 -23.51 -10.22 2.30
CA SER A 444 -23.21 -10.27 3.76
C SER A 444 -22.04 -9.35 4.13
N SER A 445 -22.03 -8.88 5.38
CA SER A 445 -21.02 -7.99 5.95
C SER A 445 -20.00 -8.74 6.81
N SER A 446 -18.80 -8.18 6.98
CA SER A 446 -17.83 -8.60 7.98
C SER A 446 -17.35 -7.39 8.79
N ASN A 447 -17.39 -7.51 10.12
CA ASN A 447 -16.86 -6.50 11.04
C ASN A 447 -15.37 -6.76 11.30
N HIS A 448 -14.60 -5.69 11.52
CA HIS A 448 -13.23 -5.76 12.03
C HIS A 448 -13.23 -5.48 13.55
N ASN A 449 -12.44 -6.23 14.33
CA ASN A 449 -11.94 -5.71 15.61
C ASN A 449 -10.69 -6.45 16.14
N SER A 450 -9.95 -5.72 16.97
CA SER A 450 -9.05 -6.16 18.05
C SER A 450 -7.63 -6.70 17.71
N THR A 451 -6.68 -5.75 17.76
CA THR A 451 -5.56 -5.72 18.73
C THR A 451 -4.74 -7.00 18.98
N HIS A 452 -3.48 -6.97 18.53
CA HIS A 452 -2.39 -7.81 19.07
C HIS A 452 -1.70 -7.14 20.28
N ASN A 453 -1.08 -7.92 21.16
CA ASN A 453 -0.29 -7.41 22.28
C ASN A 453 0.90 -8.34 22.62
N ASN A 454 2.00 -7.76 23.13
CA ASN A 454 3.23 -8.38 23.65
C ASN A 454 4.07 -9.33 22.74
N ILE A 455 5.39 -9.09 22.75
CA ILE A 455 6.44 -10.00 22.26
C ILE A 455 7.44 -10.24 23.40
N SER A 456 7.97 -11.46 23.49
CA SER A 456 8.91 -11.91 24.53
C SER A 456 10.38 -11.76 24.13
N SER A 457 11.27 -11.65 25.13
CA SER A 457 12.72 -11.91 24.95
C SER A 457 13.35 -12.55 26.20
N ASN A 458 13.58 -13.86 26.16
CA ASN A 458 14.77 -14.47 26.78
C ASN A 458 15.90 -14.44 25.69
N ASN A 459 17.17 -14.81 25.89
CA ASN A 459 17.80 -15.59 26.95
C ASN A 459 19.35 -15.44 26.95
N SER A 460 19.99 -16.18 27.87
CA SER A 460 21.31 -16.82 27.72
C SER A 460 22.58 -16.05 28.14
N SER A 461 23.49 -16.84 28.71
CA SER A 461 24.76 -16.47 29.32
C SER A 461 25.97 -16.82 28.45
N SER A 462 27.11 -16.19 28.74
CA SER A 462 28.44 -16.78 28.47
C SER A 462 29.40 -16.42 29.61
N ASN A 463 30.51 -17.15 29.72
CA ASN A 463 31.28 -17.30 30.96
C ASN A 463 32.60 -16.53 30.93
N SER A 464 32.85 -15.63 31.88
CA SER A 464 34.15 -14.98 32.10
C SER A 464 34.28 -14.34 33.49
N GLN A 465 35.53 -14.30 34.00
CA GLN A 465 36.00 -13.53 35.17
C GLN A 465 35.26 -13.76 36.50
N SER A 466 35.89 -14.53 37.39
CA SER A 466 35.43 -14.77 38.78
C SER A 466 35.42 -13.53 39.69
N SER A 467 36.00 -12.41 39.27
CA SER A 467 35.83 -11.10 39.92
C SER A 467 34.41 -10.53 39.73
N SER A 468 33.82 -10.74 38.56
CA SER A 468 32.51 -10.17 38.20
C SER A 468 31.36 -10.72 39.06
N ALA A 469 31.46 -11.96 39.54
CA ALA A 469 30.45 -12.57 40.38
C ALA A 469 30.33 -11.91 41.76
N ALA A 470 31.46 -11.52 42.36
CA ALA A 470 31.47 -10.78 43.63
C ALA A 470 30.95 -9.34 43.46
N GLU A 471 31.35 -8.69 42.36
CA GLU A 471 30.89 -7.35 42.00
C GLU A 471 29.38 -7.32 41.70
N GLN A 472 28.84 -8.32 40.99
CA GLN A 472 27.41 -8.50 40.76
C GLN A 472 26.63 -8.78 42.07
N GLN A 473 27.20 -9.54 43.01
CA GLN A 473 26.57 -9.76 44.31
C GLN A 473 26.50 -8.47 45.14
N GLU A 474 27.56 -7.65 45.15
CA GLU A 474 27.54 -6.37 45.85
C GLU A 474 26.63 -5.35 45.16
N LEU A 475 26.60 -5.29 43.82
CA LEU A 475 25.64 -4.48 43.05
C LEU A 475 24.18 -4.91 43.31
N HIS A 476 23.90 -6.21 43.44
CA HIS A 476 22.58 -6.71 43.81
C HIS A 476 22.20 -6.30 45.25
N LYS A 477 23.15 -6.37 46.19
CA LYS A 477 22.99 -5.93 47.58
C LYS A 477 22.74 -4.42 47.69
N GLN A 478 23.46 -3.61 46.93
CA GLN A 478 23.22 -2.16 46.83
C GLN A 478 21.85 -1.86 46.18
N ASN A 479 21.46 -2.57 45.11
CA ASN A 479 20.13 -2.43 44.52
C ASN A 479 19.00 -2.79 45.50
N LEU A 480 19.20 -3.81 46.34
CA LEU A 480 18.22 -4.17 47.37
C LEU A 480 18.10 -3.08 48.45
N GLN A 481 19.23 -2.52 48.91
CA GLN A 481 19.26 -1.39 49.84
C GLN A 481 18.63 -0.12 49.25
N LEU A 482 18.84 0.16 47.96
CA LEU A 482 18.21 1.27 47.25
C LEU A 482 16.70 1.07 47.11
N ARG A 483 16.22 -0.15 46.85
CA ARG A 483 14.78 -0.47 46.87
C ARG A 483 14.18 -0.26 48.26
N GLU A 484 14.77 -0.83 49.30
CA GLU A 484 14.33 -0.59 50.67
C GLU A 484 14.30 0.90 51.06
N CYS A 485 15.27 1.70 50.58
CA CYS A 485 15.30 3.14 50.82
C CYS A 485 14.17 3.86 50.07
N ASN A 486 13.89 3.45 48.82
CA ASN A 486 12.81 3.99 48.01
C ASN A 486 11.42 3.60 48.54
N ASP A 487 11.26 2.38 49.07
CA ASP A 487 10.04 1.93 49.75
C ASP A 487 9.80 2.75 51.04
N LYS A 488 10.85 3.01 51.83
CA LYS A 488 10.79 3.86 53.04
C LYS A 488 10.47 5.32 52.68
N LEU A 489 11.05 5.87 51.61
CA LEU A 489 10.71 7.20 51.09
C LEU A 489 9.27 7.26 50.58
N THR A 490 8.80 6.23 49.87
CA THR A 490 7.41 6.14 49.39
C THR A 490 6.43 6.10 50.56
N GLN A 491 6.67 5.28 51.59
CA GLN A 491 5.86 5.28 52.81
C GLN A 491 5.87 6.63 53.53
N LEU A 492 7.01 7.33 53.59
CA LEU A 492 7.12 8.65 54.19
C LEU A 492 6.32 9.70 53.41
N VAL A 493 6.37 9.66 52.07
CA VAL A 493 5.54 10.49 51.18
C VAL A 493 4.06 10.20 51.42
N THR A 494 3.60 8.95 51.33
CA THR A 494 2.19 8.60 51.58
C THR A 494 1.71 9.05 52.95
N LYS A 495 2.52 8.84 54.00
CA LYS A 495 2.18 9.30 55.36
C LYS A 495 2.08 10.83 55.44
N THR A 496 2.97 11.55 54.76
CA THR A 496 2.96 13.02 54.71
C THR A 496 1.75 13.55 53.93
N THR A 497 1.44 12.95 52.79
CA THR A 497 0.24 13.25 51.99
C THR A 497 -1.05 13.05 52.79
N ASN A 498 -1.18 11.92 53.50
CA ASN A 498 -2.34 11.67 54.36
C ASN A 498 -2.41 12.70 55.50
N THR A 499 -1.28 13.00 56.16
CA THR A 499 -1.23 14.01 57.23
C THR A 499 -1.62 15.41 56.73
N LEU A 500 -1.26 15.77 55.49
CA LEU A 500 -1.71 17.01 54.86
C LEU A 500 -3.21 16.98 54.55
N MET A 501 -3.74 15.85 54.08
CA MET A 501 -5.17 15.67 53.80
C MET A 501 -6.02 15.83 55.07
N ASP A 502 -5.62 15.20 56.18
CA ASP A 502 -6.22 15.34 57.52
C ASP A 502 -6.19 16.80 58.05
N LEU A 503 -5.19 17.59 57.62
CA LEU A 503 -5.05 18.99 58.02
C LEU A 503 -5.87 19.93 57.14
N GLU A 504 -5.94 19.67 55.83
CA GLU A 504 -6.84 20.37 54.91
C GLU A 504 -8.31 20.12 55.26
N GLU A 505 -8.68 18.91 55.64
CA GLU A 505 -10.05 18.57 56.04
C GLU A 505 -10.46 19.37 57.28
N ARG A 506 -9.65 19.33 58.36
CA ARG A 506 -9.90 20.18 59.55
C ARG A 506 -9.89 21.68 59.26
N ALA A 507 -9.10 22.14 58.27
CA ALA A 507 -9.11 23.53 57.86
C ALA A 507 -10.44 23.92 57.18
N ARG A 508 -11.04 23.03 56.38
CA ARG A 508 -12.40 23.23 55.83
C ARG A 508 -13.46 23.18 56.93
N GLU A 509 -13.41 22.19 57.83
CA GLU A 509 -14.33 22.10 58.97
C GLU A 509 -14.34 23.39 59.81
N GLN A 510 -13.16 23.97 60.08
CA GLN A 510 -13.05 25.23 60.81
C GLN A 510 -13.55 26.44 60.00
N ASP A 511 -13.27 26.52 58.71
CA ASP A 511 -13.77 27.60 57.85
C ASP A 511 -15.30 27.56 57.71
N GLU A 512 -15.91 26.38 57.51
CA GLU A 512 -17.35 26.20 57.51
C GLU A 512 -17.99 26.55 58.86
N HIS A 513 -17.39 26.11 59.97
CA HIS A 513 -17.83 26.47 61.32
C HIS A 513 -17.79 27.99 61.56
N TRP A 514 -16.72 28.67 61.15
CA TRP A 514 -16.63 30.13 61.28
C TRP A 514 -17.58 30.88 60.35
N ARG A 515 -17.80 30.40 59.11
CA ARG A 515 -18.84 30.94 58.22
C ARG A 515 -20.22 30.83 58.84
N GLY A 516 -20.58 29.67 59.40
CA GLY A 516 -21.86 29.47 60.08
C GLY A 516 -22.05 30.39 61.29
N ILE A 517 -20.98 30.65 62.07
CA ILE A 517 -21.02 31.64 63.15
C ILE A 517 -21.22 33.06 62.61
N VAL A 518 -20.52 33.45 61.55
CA VAL A 518 -20.67 34.77 60.92
C VAL A 518 -22.08 34.96 60.39
N GLU A 519 -22.63 33.99 59.64
CA GLU A 519 -23.99 34.04 59.10
C GLU A 519 -25.05 34.14 60.21
N GLN A 520 -24.91 33.38 61.31
CA GLN A 520 -25.78 33.53 62.49
C GLN A 520 -25.69 34.92 63.13
N LYS A 521 -24.51 35.56 63.13
CA LYS A 521 -24.36 36.92 63.64
C LYS A 521 -24.92 37.96 62.68
N GLU A 522 -24.78 37.79 61.37
CA GLU A 522 -25.40 38.65 60.36
C GLU A 522 -26.93 38.56 60.41
N GLN A 523 -27.51 37.36 60.51
CA GLN A 523 -28.95 37.19 60.72
C GLN A 523 -29.44 37.84 62.03
N LEU A 524 -28.67 37.73 63.13
CA LEU A 524 -29.00 38.40 64.40
C LEU A 524 -28.93 39.94 64.27
N ILE A 525 -27.92 40.47 63.57
CA ILE A 525 -27.78 41.91 63.29
C ILE A 525 -28.95 42.40 62.45
N LEU A 526 -29.30 41.71 61.36
CA LEU A 526 -30.45 42.04 60.51
C LEU A 526 -31.76 42.04 61.31
N THR A 527 -31.96 41.04 62.19
CA THR A 527 -33.15 40.96 63.06
C THR A 527 -33.22 42.15 64.02
N LEU A 528 -32.12 42.47 64.71
CA LEU A 528 -32.03 43.63 65.61
C LEU A 528 -32.24 44.95 64.87
N GLN A 529 -31.69 45.08 63.66
CA GLN A 529 -31.85 46.26 62.81
C GLN A 529 -33.28 46.41 62.29
N GLN A 530 -33.99 45.29 62.05
CA GLN A 530 -35.40 45.29 61.69
C GLN A 530 -36.31 45.67 62.87
N HIS A 531 -36.03 45.20 64.09
CA HIS A 531 -36.72 45.68 65.31
C HIS A 531 -36.51 47.19 65.51
N ALA A 532 -35.25 47.66 65.44
CA ALA A 532 -34.92 49.09 65.55
C ALA A 532 -35.57 49.95 64.45
N SER A 533 -35.83 49.37 63.27
CA SER A 533 -36.57 50.03 62.18
C SER A 533 -38.09 50.05 62.38
N ASN A 534 -38.63 49.18 63.25
CA ASN A 534 -40.07 49.05 63.50
C ASN A 534 -40.56 49.86 64.71
N GLY A 535 -39.65 50.26 65.62
CA GLY A 535 -39.93 51.25 66.66
C GLY A 535 -40.52 50.71 67.97
N GLU A 536 -40.16 49.47 68.34
CA GLU A 536 -40.33 48.93 69.71
C GLU A 536 -39.04 49.06 70.54
#